data_AF-A0A9E1YY35-F1
#
_entry.id   AF-A0A9E1YY35-F1
#
_cell.length_a   1.000
_cell.length_b   1.000
_cell.length_c   1.000
_cell.angle_alpha   90.00
_cell.angle_beta   90.00
_cell.angle_gamma   90.00
#
_symmetry.space_group_name_H-M   'P 1'
#
loop_
_entity.id
_entity.type
_entity.pdbx_description
1 polymer ?
#
loop_
_entity_poly.entity_id
_entity_poly.type
_entity_poly.pdbx_seq_one_letter_code
_entity_poly.pdbx_strand_id
1 'polypeptide(L)'
;MLCPPKGAIKRTYLEAVENEAYTSLATLAKESLQETVNQPSDQAFARAISLLCSKGDDSIAQDVWNISATQGTLGPLSARAVLPALFRLQNTDAFLHAFSLLNTKMGIEQDMLWQLVSSRADTPLQVLIDNLRKPFELDDLLIIRTRVERLRGVNAVISIIQDKLKTAKGRNQRGFQRLLKEYND
;
A
#
# COMPACT_ATOMS: atom_id res chain seq x y z
N MET A 1 -7.73 12.80 -7.78
CA MET A 1 -7.10 12.75 -9.12
C MET A 1 -7.46 11.43 -9.76
N LEU A 2 -7.98 11.44 -10.98
CA LEU A 2 -8.36 10.25 -11.73
C LEU A 2 -7.11 9.70 -12.43
N CYS A 3 -6.59 8.56 -11.96
CA CYS A 3 -5.59 7.82 -12.74
C CYS A 3 -6.21 7.43 -14.10
N PRO A 4 -5.46 7.54 -15.20
CA PRO A 4 -5.97 7.17 -16.50
C PRO A 4 -6.28 5.66 -16.56
N PRO A 5 -7.26 5.24 -17.37
CA PRO A 5 -7.69 3.85 -17.45
C PRO A 5 -6.55 2.91 -17.85
N LYS A 6 -6.63 1.65 -17.40
CA LYS A 6 -5.61 0.62 -17.66
C LYS A 6 -5.36 0.51 -19.18
N GLY A 7 -4.12 0.77 -19.61
CA GLY A 7 -3.71 0.74 -21.01
C GLY A 7 -3.68 2.09 -21.73
N ALA A 8 -4.08 3.20 -21.08
CA ALA A 8 -4.03 4.54 -21.68
C ALA A 8 -2.60 5.04 -21.96
N ILE A 9 -1.60 4.50 -21.27
CA ILE A 9 -0.19 4.85 -21.45
C ILE A 9 0.50 3.71 -22.20
N LYS A 10 0.89 3.95 -23.45
CA LYS A 10 1.84 3.09 -24.18
C LYS A 10 3.26 3.48 -23.75
N ARG A 11 3.97 2.57 -23.08
CA ARG A 11 5.38 2.76 -22.76
C ARG A 11 6.23 2.40 -23.98
N THR A 12 7.13 3.29 -24.38
CA THR A 12 8.17 2.99 -25.36
C THR A 12 9.25 2.17 -24.66
N TYR A 13 9.52 0.96 -25.15
CA TYR A 13 10.60 0.13 -24.63
C TYR A 13 11.89 0.51 -25.35
N LEU A 14 12.91 0.89 -24.58
CA LEU A 14 14.27 1.04 -25.09
C LEU A 14 14.99 -0.29 -24.93
N GLU A 15 15.83 -0.63 -25.90
CA GLU A 15 16.70 -1.80 -25.79
C GLU A 15 17.70 -1.61 -24.65
N ALA A 16 18.03 -2.71 -23.97
CA ALA A 16 19.01 -2.70 -22.91
C ALA A 16 20.40 -2.42 -23.50
N VAL A 17 21.12 -1.46 -22.92
CA VAL A 17 22.51 -1.18 -23.29
C VAL A 17 23.41 -2.05 -22.42
N GLU A 18 24.17 -2.96 -23.05
CA GLU A 18 25.17 -3.76 -22.36
C GLU A 18 26.38 -2.88 -22.00
N ASN A 19 26.81 -2.92 -20.74
CA ASN A 19 27.98 -2.22 -20.23
C ASN A 19 28.64 -3.09 -19.16
N GLU A 20 29.96 -3.19 -19.15
CA GLU A 20 30.72 -3.99 -18.17
C GLU A 20 30.47 -3.56 -16.72
N ALA A 21 30.07 -2.31 -16.48
CA ALA A 21 29.73 -1.80 -15.16
C ALA A 21 28.32 -2.21 -14.68
N TYR A 22 27.49 -2.86 -15.52
CA TYR A 22 26.12 -3.23 -15.19
C TYR A 22 25.99 -4.74 -14.93
N THR A 23 25.35 -5.08 -13.82
CA THR A 23 25.01 -6.47 -13.49
C THR A 23 23.57 -6.76 -13.87
N SER A 24 23.33 -7.92 -14.48
CA SER A 24 21.99 -8.38 -14.80
C SER A 24 21.13 -8.56 -13.54
N LEU A 25 19.93 -7.99 -13.55
CA LEU A 25 18.92 -8.20 -12.51
C LEU A 25 18.57 -9.69 -12.35
N ALA A 26 18.63 -10.48 -13.42
CA ALA A 26 18.37 -11.91 -13.34
C ALA A 26 19.43 -12.64 -12.52
N THR A 27 20.70 -12.25 -12.66
CA THR A 27 21.81 -12.81 -11.88
C THR A 27 21.65 -12.44 -10.41
N LEU A 28 21.40 -11.16 -10.12
CA LEU A 28 21.18 -10.69 -8.74
C LEU A 28 19.96 -11.34 -8.08
N ALA A 29 18.85 -11.50 -8.82
CA ALA A 29 17.66 -12.17 -8.32
C ALA A 29 17.95 -13.64 -7.97
N LYS A 30 18.73 -14.34 -8.80
CA LYS A 30 19.13 -15.73 -8.52
C LYS A 30 20.02 -15.83 -7.27
N GLU A 31 21.02 -14.97 -7.15
CA GLU A 31 21.92 -14.94 -5.99
C GLU A 31 21.17 -14.62 -4.69
N SER A 32 20.29 -13.62 -4.73
CA SER A 32 19.46 -13.27 -3.56
C SER A 32 18.48 -14.39 -3.19
N LEU A 33 17.92 -15.13 -4.15
CA LEU A 33 17.12 -16.31 -3.84
C LEU A 33 17.94 -17.41 -3.15
N GLN A 34 19.18 -17.64 -3.57
CA GLN A 34 20.08 -18.57 -2.89
C GLN A 34 20.41 -18.10 -1.47
N GLU A 35 20.57 -16.80 -1.25
CA GLU A 35 20.77 -16.20 0.07
C GLU A 35 19.60 -16.50 1.01
N THR A 36 18.35 -16.44 0.53
CA THR A 36 17.16 -16.78 1.34
C THR A 36 17.15 -18.24 1.82
N VAL A 37 17.79 -19.15 1.09
CA VAL A 37 17.90 -20.57 1.48
C VAL A 37 19.04 -20.76 2.48
N ASN A 38 20.18 -20.11 2.26
CA ASN A 38 21.37 -20.28 3.09
C ASN A 38 21.25 -19.57 4.44
N GLN A 39 20.65 -18.37 4.46
CA GLN A 39 20.52 -17.51 5.64
C GLN A 39 19.14 -16.84 5.64
N PRO A 40 18.07 -17.61 5.95
CA PRO A 40 16.72 -17.08 5.93
C PRO A 40 16.55 -15.97 6.97
N SER A 41 16.20 -14.78 6.50
CA SER A 41 15.98 -13.59 7.31
C SER A 41 15.07 -12.60 6.60
N ASP A 42 14.40 -11.72 7.35
CA ASP A 42 13.53 -10.66 6.78
C ASP A 42 14.28 -9.83 5.73
N GLN A 43 15.56 -9.52 5.97
CA GLN A 43 16.41 -8.76 5.06
C GLN A 43 16.73 -9.54 3.77
N ALA A 44 17.07 -10.84 3.87
CA ALA A 44 17.34 -11.67 2.70
C ALA A 44 16.09 -11.79 1.81
N PHE A 45 14.92 -12.04 2.42
CA PHE A 45 13.65 -12.09 1.70
C PHE A 45 13.28 -10.74 1.08
N ALA A 46 13.43 -9.64 1.82
CA ALA A 46 13.16 -8.31 1.28
C ALA A 46 13.99 -7.98 0.05
N ARG A 47 15.28 -8.35 0.05
CA ARG A 47 16.19 -8.17 -1.09
C ARG A 47 15.73 -8.97 -2.30
N ALA A 48 15.47 -10.27 -2.12
CA ALA A 48 15.01 -11.14 -3.20
C ALA A 48 13.69 -10.66 -3.81
N ILE A 49 12.71 -10.32 -2.96
CA ILE A 49 11.40 -9.79 -3.39
C ILE A 49 11.58 -8.48 -4.16
N SER A 50 12.42 -7.56 -3.68
CA SER A 50 12.65 -6.27 -4.35
C SER A 50 13.25 -6.43 -5.74
N LEU A 51 14.17 -7.39 -5.91
CA LEU A 51 14.78 -7.70 -7.21
C LEU A 51 13.78 -8.34 -8.18
N LEU A 52 12.94 -9.26 -7.70
CA LEU A 52 11.86 -9.86 -8.49
C LEU A 52 10.82 -8.82 -8.92
N CYS A 53 10.38 -7.95 -8.00
CA CYS A 53 9.51 -6.82 -8.29
C CYS A 53 10.11 -5.88 -9.35
N SER A 54 11.42 -5.64 -9.30
CA SER A 54 12.12 -4.77 -10.27
C SER A 54 12.22 -5.41 -11.65
N LYS A 55 12.35 -6.74 -11.70
CA LYS A 55 12.31 -7.52 -12.95
C LYS A 55 10.89 -7.63 -13.53
N GLY A 56 9.86 -7.45 -12.71
CA GLY A 56 8.45 -7.62 -13.09
C GLY A 56 7.91 -9.02 -12.82
N ASP A 57 8.65 -9.86 -12.10
CA ASP A 57 8.26 -11.24 -11.75
C ASP A 57 7.36 -11.24 -10.49
N ASP A 58 6.23 -10.54 -10.55
CA ASP A 58 5.36 -10.30 -9.39
C ASP A 58 4.80 -11.59 -8.77
N SER A 59 4.48 -12.59 -9.59
CA SER A 59 3.99 -13.89 -9.10
C SER A 59 5.06 -14.60 -8.27
N ILE A 60 6.31 -14.57 -8.73
CA ILE A 60 7.43 -15.16 -8.01
C ILE A 60 7.72 -14.38 -6.73
N ALA A 61 7.63 -13.04 -6.77
CA ALA A 61 7.75 -12.20 -5.58
C ALA A 61 6.69 -12.57 -4.51
N GLN A 62 5.45 -12.83 -4.93
CA GLN A 62 4.40 -13.33 -4.03
C GLN A 62 4.72 -14.73 -3.48
N ASP A 63 5.24 -15.64 -4.31
CA ASP A 63 5.61 -16.99 -3.85
C ASP A 63 6.73 -16.94 -2.81
N VAL A 64 7.75 -16.10 -3.04
CA VAL A 64 8.85 -15.87 -2.09
C VAL A 64 8.34 -15.27 -0.78
N TRP A 65 7.39 -14.34 -0.85
CA TRP A 65 6.69 -13.84 0.34
C TRP A 65 5.98 -14.94 1.11
N ASN A 66 5.23 -15.82 0.43
CA ASN A 66 4.55 -16.94 1.08
C ASN A 66 5.55 -17.93 1.71
N ILE A 67 6.71 -18.14 1.09
CA ILE A 67 7.80 -18.96 1.66
C ILE A 67 8.36 -18.31 2.93
N SER A 68 8.56 -16.99 2.95
CA SER A 68 9.00 -16.30 4.17
C SER A 68 7.99 -16.44 5.32
N ALA A 69 6.69 -16.48 4.99
CA ALA A 69 5.62 -16.74 5.94
C ALA A 69 5.70 -18.16 6.54
N THR A 70 5.91 -19.18 5.70
CA THR A 70 6.01 -20.57 6.20
C THR A 70 7.28 -20.82 7.01
N GLN A 71 8.35 -20.08 6.73
CA GLN A 71 9.62 -20.15 7.48
C GLN A 71 9.62 -19.31 8.77
N GLY A 72 8.57 -18.52 9.03
CA GLY A 72 8.49 -17.68 10.23
C GLY A 72 9.46 -16.50 10.24
N THR A 73 9.91 -16.05 9.07
CA THR A 73 10.88 -14.95 8.90
C THR A 73 10.25 -13.65 8.43
N LEU A 74 8.92 -13.58 8.41
CA LEU A 74 8.17 -12.37 8.08
C LEU A 74 8.58 -11.20 8.97
N GLY A 75 8.83 -10.07 8.32
CA GLY A 75 9.11 -8.82 9.01
C GLY A 75 8.75 -7.61 8.15
N PRO A 76 8.97 -6.40 8.70
CA PRO A 76 8.60 -5.17 8.04
C PRO A 76 9.34 -4.92 6.73
N LEU A 77 10.54 -5.48 6.53
CA LEU A 77 11.33 -5.27 5.31
C LEU A 77 10.74 -6.07 4.14
N SER A 78 10.52 -7.36 4.33
CA SER A 78 9.88 -8.22 3.32
C SER A 78 8.46 -7.78 3.03
N ALA A 79 7.72 -7.35 4.06
CA ALA A 79 6.36 -6.81 3.92
C ALA A 79 6.35 -5.58 3.00
N ARG A 80 7.24 -4.61 3.24
CA ARG A 80 7.37 -3.43 2.38
C ARG A 80 7.76 -3.81 0.95
N ALA A 81 8.69 -4.73 0.79
CA ALA A 81 9.19 -5.14 -0.53
C ALA A 81 8.10 -5.79 -1.39
N VAL A 82 7.17 -6.54 -0.79
CA VAL A 82 6.15 -7.29 -1.54
C VAL A 82 4.91 -6.45 -1.92
N LEU A 83 4.63 -5.34 -1.20
CA LEU A 83 3.43 -4.53 -1.44
C LEU A 83 3.19 -4.18 -2.92
N PRO A 84 4.20 -3.75 -3.72
CA PRO A 84 3.97 -3.42 -5.12
C PRO A 84 3.53 -4.62 -5.97
N ALA A 85 4.08 -5.81 -5.72
CA ALA A 85 3.69 -7.03 -6.42
C ALA A 85 2.25 -7.43 -6.07
N LEU A 86 1.93 -7.46 -4.76
CA LEU A 86 0.57 -7.80 -4.29
C LEU A 86 -0.47 -6.81 -4.81
N PHE A 87 -0.13 -5.52 -4.86
CA PHE A 87 -0.96 -4.49 -5.45
C PHE A 87 -1.22 -4.72 -6.94
N ARG A 88 -0.18 -5.00 -7.73
CA ARG A 88 -0.32 -5.27 -9.18
C ARG A 88 -1.10 -6.55 -9.47
N LEU A 89 -0.92 -7.57 -8.64
CA LEU A 89 -1.68 -8.83 -8.68
C LEU A 89 -3.10 -8.71 -8.12
N GLN A 90 -3.45 -7.57 -7.52
CA GLN A 90 -4.73 -7.34 -6.82
C GLN A 90 -5.03 -8.36 -5.70
N ASN A 91 -3.98 -8.95 -5.12
CA ASN A 91 -4.11 -9.88 -4.00
C ASN A 91 -4.37 -9.10 -2.72
N THR A 92 -5.64 -8.80 -2.46
CA THR A 92 -6.07 -7.87 -1.40
C THR A 92 -5.76 -8.40 -0.01
N ASP A 93 -6.00 -9.68 0.25
CA ASP A 93 -5.81 -10.27 1.59
C ASP A 93 -4.33 -10.29 1.97
N ALA A 94 -3.48 -10.76 1.04
CA ALA A 94 -2.04 -10.74 1.25
C ALA A 94 -1.52 -9.30 1.38
N PHE A 95 -2.06 -8.36 0.59
CA PHE A 95 -1.67 -6.95 0.68
C PHE A 95 -2.00 -6.37 2.05
N LEU A 96 -3.21 -6.59 2.56
CA LEU A 96 -3.62 -6.10 3.89
C LEU A 96 -2.78 -6.72 5.01
N HIS A 97 -2.42 -8.00 4.88
CA HIS A 97 -1.52 -8.67 5.82
C HIS A 97 -0.09 -8.08 5.78
N ALA A 98 0.48 -7.88 4.58
CA ALA A 98 1.80 -7.23 4.47
C ALA A 98 1.74 -5.78 5.00
N PHE A 99 0.67 -5.05 4.70
CA PHE A 99 0.50 -3.66 5.13
C PHE A 99 0.41 -3.53 6.65
N SER A 100 -0.21 -4.48 7.35
CA SER A 100 -0.32 -4.46 8.81
C SER A 100 1.02 -4.69 9.52
N LEU A 101 1.97 -5.35 8.87
CA LEU A 101 3.32 -5.61 9.39
C LEU A 101 4.24 -4.39 9.32
N LEU A 102 3.85 -3.31 8.64
CA LEU A 102 4.68 -2.11 8.54
C LEU A 102 4.67 -1.31 9.85
N ASN A 103 5.85 -1.01 10.40
CA ASN A 103 5.95 -0.12 11.57
C ASN A 103 5.49 1.31 11.22
N THR A 104 6.02 1.85 10.12
CA THR A 104 5.72 3.21 9.62
C THR A 104 5.19 3.10 8.21
N LYS A 105 4.10 3.83 7.90
CA LYS A 105 3.43 3.81 6.60
C LYS A 105 3.82 5.06 5.82
N MET A 106 4.34 4.88 4.61
CA MET A 106 4.73 5.95 3.69
C MET A 106 3.56 6.33 2.78
N GLY A 107 3.62 7.53 2.19
CA GLY A 107 2.56 8.03 1.30
C GLY A 107 2.22 7.06 0.16
N ILE A 108 3.24 6.48 -0.49
CA ILE A 108 3.02 5.51 -1.59
C ILE A 108 2.32 4.23 -1.13
N GLU A 109 2.59 3.76 0.09
CA GLU A 109 1.96 2.56 0.66
C GLU A 109 0.50 2.85 0.96
N GLN A 110 0.21 4.03 1.50
CA GLN A 110 -1.17 4.49 1.73
C GLN A 110 -1.91 4.71 0.42
N ASP A 111 -1.26 5.26 -0.62
CA ASP A 111 -1.87 5.40 -1.95
C ASP A 111 -2.24 4.03 -2.54
N MET A 112 -1.37 3.03 -2.44
CA MET A 112 -1.66 1.66 -2.87
C MET A 112 -2.85 1.08 -2.10
N LEU A 113 -2.89 1.25 -0.77
CA LEU A 113 -4.02 0.83 0.06
C LEU A 113 -5.32 1.46 -0.45
N TRP A 114 -5.39 2.80 -0.54
CA TRP A 114 -6.59 3.49 -0.96
C TRP A 114 -7.03 3.14 -2.38
N GLN A 115 -6.09 2.94 -3.29
CA GLN A 115 -6.43 2.53 -4.65
C GLN A 115 -6.96 1.08 -4.71
N LEU A 116 -6.42 0.19 -3.88
CA LEU A 116 -6.80 -1.23 -3.90
C LEU A 116 -8.14 -1.49 -3.21
N VAL A 117 -8.42 -0.80 -2.11
CA VAL A 117 -9.48 -1.23 -1.18
C VAL A 117 -10.56 -0.19 -0.85
N SER A 118 -10.44 1.07 -1.31
CA SER A 118 -11.39 2.13 -0.94
C SER A 118 -12.84 1.87 -1.36
N SER A 119 -13.06 1.23 -2.51
CA SER A 119 -14.40 0.91 -3.03
C SER A 119 -14.95 -0.42 -2.53
N ARG A 120 -14.16 -1.19 -1.79
CA ARG A 120 -14.52 -2.54 -1.37
C ARG A 120 -15.30 -2.53 -0.06
N ALA A 121 -16.45 -3.22 -0.05
CA ALA A 121 -17.33 -3.26 1.12
C ALA A 121 -16.79 -4.14 2.28
N ASP A 122 -15.93 -5.11 1.97
CA ASP A 122 -15.35 -6.09 2.90
C ASP A 122 -14.11 -5.56 3.64
N THR A 123 -13.46 -4.52 3.11
CA THR A 123 -12.20 -4.01 3.65
C THR A 123 -12.36 -3.48 5.07
N PRO A 124 -11.51 -3.84 6.04
CA PRO A 124 -11.66 -3.37 7.41
C PRO A 124 -11.71 -1.84 7.50
N LEU A 125 -12.85 -1.29 7.96
CA LEU A 125 -13.08 0.16 7.96
C LEU A 125 -12.06 0.92 8.82
N GLN A 126 -11.58 0.31 9.90
CA GLN A 126 -10.56 0.92 10.76
C GLN A 126 -9.25 1.16 10.01
N VAL A 127 -8.84 0.24 9.13
CA VAL A 127 -7.61 0.37 8.33
C VAL A 127 -7.68 1.60 7.44
N LEU A 128 -8.85 1.91 6.86
CA LEU A 128 -9.05 3.13 6.06
C LEU A 128 -9.01 4.40 6.94
N ILE A 129 -9.69 4.40 8.08
CA ILE A 129 -9.72 5.56 8.99
C ILE A 129 -8.31 5.91 9.50
N ASP A 130 -7.54 4.90 9.90
CA ASP A 130 -6.18 5.09 10.44
C ASP A 130 -5.20 5.58 9.37
N ASN A 131 -5.51 5.36 8.09
CA ASN A 131 -4.64 5.68 6.96
C ASN A 131 -5.23 6.72 6.01
N LEU A 132 -6.09 7.65 6.47
CA LEU A 132 -6.47 8.81 5.65
C LEU A 132 -5.21 9.54 5.14
N ARG A 133 -5.11 9.77 3.83
CA ARG A 133 -3.86 10.23 3.22
C ARG A 133 -3.70 11.74 3.35
N LYS A 134 -2.49 12.20 3.65
CA LYS A 134 -2.14 13.62 3.52
C LYS A 134 -1.66 13.92 2.09
N PRO A 135 -2.12 15.01 1.45
CA PRO A 135 -3.01 16.05 1.94
C PRO A 135 -4.52 15.81 1.67
N PHE A 136 -4.94 14.61 1.27
CA PHE A 136 -6.30 14.30 0.79
C PHE A 136 -7.29 13.81 1.87
N GLU A 137 -7.01 14.01 3.15
CA GLU A 137 -7.75 13.41 4.27
C GLU A 137 -9.26 13.69 4.23
N LEU A 138 -9.66 14.89 3.80
CA LEU A 138 -11.07 15.24 3.62
C LEU A 138 -11.73 14.40 2.52
N ASP A 139 -11.07 14.32 1.35
CA ASP A 139 -11.61 13.62 0.20
C ASP A 139 -11.71 12.11 0.50
N ASP A 140 -10.70 11.55 1.17
CA ASP A 140 -10.68 10.17 1.65
C ASP A 140 -11.80 9.89 2.66
N LEU A 141 -12.04 10.79 3.62
CA LEU A 141 -13.15 10.66 4.57
C LEU A 141 -14.50 10.66 3.84
N LEU A 142 -14.69 11.56 2.87
CA LEU A 142 -15.94 11.65 2.11
C LEU A 142 -16.25 10.35 1.35
N ILE A 143 -15.23 9.63 0.87
CA ILE A 143 -15.40 8.33 0.21
C ILE A 143 -15.97 7.28 1.17
N ILE A 144 -15.47 7.23 2.42
CA ILE A 144 -15.86 6.19 3.39
C ILE A 144 -16.98 6.63 4.35
N ARG A 145 -17.36 7.91 4.34
CA ARG A 145 -18.27 8.55 5.30
C ARG A 145 -19.56 7.77 5.50
N THR A 146 -20.28 7.49 4.42
CA THR A 146 -21.57 6.77 4.46
C THR A 146 -21.43 5.36 5.04
N ARG A 147 -20.29 4.72 4.79
CA ARG A 147 -19.98 3.41 5.38
C ARG A 147 -19.70 3.51 6.88
N VAL A 148 -19.03 4.58 7.33
CA VAL A 148 -18.84 4.85 8.76
C VAL A 148 -20.18 5.11 9.44
N GLU A 149 -21.03 5.97 8.87
CA GLU A 149 -22.37 6.25 9.41
C GLU A 149 -23.19 4.98 9.59
N ARG A 150 -23.23 4.14 8.54
CA ARG A 150 -24.02 2.90 8.55
C ARG A 150 -23.52 1.88 9.59
N LEU A 151 -22.20 1.74 9.76
CA LEU A 151 -21.62 0.69 10.60
C LEU A 151 -21.32 1.13 12.03
N ARG A 152 -21.11 2.42 12.27
CA ARG A 152 -20.64 2.97 13.55
C ARG A 152 -21.45 4.18 14.04
N GLY A 153 -22.42 4.64 13.25
CA GLY A 153 -23.25 5.80 13.56
C GLY A 153 -22.60 7.14 13.21
N VAL A 154 -23.44 8.17 13.20
CA VAL A 154 -23.06 9.57 12.87
C VAL A 154 -22.00 10.11 13.85
N ASN A 155 -22.12 9.78 15.14
CA ASN A 155 -21.17 10.23 16.17
C ASN A 155 -19.74 9.76 15.89
N ALA A 156 -19.55 8.61 15.25
CA ALA A 156 -18.23 8.13 14.86
C ALA A 156 -17.60 9.02 13.78
N VAL A 157 -18.39 9.51 12.82
CA VAL A 157 -17.92 10.46 11.80
C VAL A 157 -17.52 11.78 12.45
N ILE A 158 -18.38 12.32 13.32
CA ILE A 158 -18.10 13.56 14.07
C ILE A 158 -16.78 13.43 14.84
N SER A 159 -16.56 12.30 15.53
CA SER A 159 -15.32 12.06 16.27
C SER A 159 -14.08 12.05 15.37
N ILE A 160 -14.16 11.40 14.20
CA ILE A 160 -13.06 11.41 13.22
C ILE A 160 -12.79 12.84 12.73
N ILE A 161 -13.83 13.61 12.39
CA ILE A 161 -13.69 15.00 11.95
C ILE A 161 -13.02 15.85 13.03
N GLN A 162 -13.49 15.76 14.27
CA GLN A 162 -12.95 16.50 15.41
C GLN A 162 -11.48 16.15 15.67
N ASP A 163 -11.12 14.87 15.57
CA ASP A 163 -9.72 14.46 15.74
C ASP A 163 -8.82 15.01 14.63
N LYS A 164 -9.26 14.92 13.37
CA LYS A 164 -8.52 15.45 12.23
C LYS A 164 -8.39 16.97 12.27
N LEU A 165 -9.39 17.69 12.76
CA LEU A 165 -9.34 19.14 12.93
C LEU A 165 -8.21 19.63 13.86
N LYS A 166 -7.75 18.79 14.80
CA LYS A 166 -6.62 19.15 15.69
C LYS A 166 -5.31 19.38 14.92
N THR A 167 -5.13 18.72 13.77
CA THR A 167 -3.89 18.77 12.99
C THR A 167 -4.07 19.28 11.56
N ALA A 168 -5.32 19.41 11.09
CA ALA A 168 -5.63 19.86 9.74
C ALA A 168 -5.21 21.31 9.50
N LYS A 169 -4.78 21.61 8.27
CA LYS A 169 -4.41 22.96 7.81
C LYS A 169 -5.03 23.25 6.45
N GLY A 170 -5.22 24.53 6.13
CA GLY A 170 -5.62 24.98 4.79
C GLY A 170 -6.96 24.40 4.31
N ARG A 171 -6.96 23.71 3.17
CA ARG A 171 -8.18 23.12 2.57
C ARG A 171 -8.85 22.11 3.50
N ASN A 172 -8.09 21.22 4.13
CA ASN A 172 -8.65 20.18 5.00
C ASN A 172 -9.35 20.79 6.21
N GLN A 173 -8.73 21.81 6.85
CA GLN A 173 -9.33 22.48 8.00
C GLN A 173 -10.70 23.10 7.64
N ARG A 174 -10.76 23.87 6.55
CA ARG A 174 -12.01 24.51 6.09
C ARG A 174 -13.07 23.46 5.71
N GLY A 175 -12.67 22.40 5.02
CA GLY A 175 -13.58 21.34 4.61
C GLY A 175 -14.13 20.53 5.78
N PHE A 176 -13.29 20.18 6.75
CA PHE A 176 -13.73 19.50 7.97
C PHE A 176 -14.63 20.38 8.85
N GLN A 177 -14.36 21.68 8.96
CA GLN A 177 -15.25 22.62 9.67
C GLN A 177 -16.64 22.70 9.00
N ARG A 178 -16.67 22.77 7.66
CA ARG A 178 -17.93 22.76 6.91
C ARG A 178 -18.71 21.46 7.11
N LEU A 179 -18.03 20.33 6.99
CA LEU A 179 -18.64 19.02 7.18
C LEU A 179 -19.15 18.83 8.61
N LEU A 180 -18.43 19.31 9.62
CA LEU A 180 -18.89 19.26 11.02
C LEU A 180 -20.18 20.06 11.23
N LYS A 181 -20.31 21.22 10.57
CA LYS A 181 -21.52 22.03 10.63
C LYS A 181 -22.73 21.28 10.05
N GLU A 182 -22.55 20.60 8.92
CA GLU A 182 -23.61 19.79 8.29
C GLU A 182 -24.15 18.66 9.19
N TYR A 183 -23.38 18.20 10.18
CA TYR A 183 -23.82 17.19 11.15
C TYR A 183 -24.47 17.76 12.41
N ASN A 184 -24.28 19.05 12.69
CA ASN A 184 -24.83 19.72 13.87
C ASN A 184 -26.09 20.55 13.57
N ASP A 185 -26.38 20.77 12.28
CA ASP A 185 -27.61 21.37 11.77
C ASP A 185 -28.72 20.29 11.64
#